data_AF-A0A6A5GPU2-F1
#
_entry.id   AF-A0A6A5GPU2-F1
#
_cell.length_a   1.000
_cell.length_b   1.000
_cell.length_c   1.000
_cell.angle_alpha   90.00
_cell.angle_beta   90.00
_cell.angle_gamma   90.00
#
_symmetry.space_group_name_H-M   'P 1'
#
loop_
_entity.id
_entity.type
_entity.pdbx_description
1 polymer ?
#
loop_
_entity_poly.entity_id
_entity_poly.type
_entity_poly.pdbx_seq_one_letter_code
_entity_poly.pdbx_strand_id
1 'polypeptide(L)'
;MVHADNVYKFANADITGKICKTNLASNTAFRGFGGPQGMFGTEIMVKHVAENPFGMHLNQCNVKRTWDECRMNSDYDRRLEEVNTFNQNNKFRKRGIYLTPTRFGIGFGLKQLN
;
A
#
# COMPACT_ATOMS: atom_id res chain seq x y z
N MET A 1 -10.17 -12.42 0.41
CA MET A 1 -8.88 -11.79 0.76
C MET A 1 -9.19 -10.57 1.61
N VAL A 2 -8.72 -10.48 2.87
CA VAL A 2 -9.25 -9.52 3.88
C VAL A 2 -8.43 -8.23 4.04
N HIS A 3 -7.34 -8.07 3.28
CA HIS A 3 -6.47 -6.88 3.32
C HIS A 3 -6.23 -6.29 1.92
N ALA A 4 -6.98 -6.74 0.92
CA ALA A 4 -6.85 -6.27 -0.46
C ALA A 4 -7.31 -4.81 -0.62
N ASP A 5 -8.16 -4.29 0.25
CA ASP A 5 -8.63 -2.91 0.20
C ASP A 5 -7.60 -1.91 0.75
N ASN A 6 -6.63 -2.37 1.54
CA ASN A 6 -5.68 -1.55 2.29
C ASN A 6 -6.41 -0.42 3.06
N VAL A 7 -6.15 0.85 2.68
CA VAL A 7 -6.78 2.05 3.24
C VAL A 7 -7.83 2.68 2.30
N TYR A 8 -8.01 2.10 1.11
CA TYR A 8 -8.82 2.69 0.05
C TYR A 8 -10.26 2.18 0.10
N LYS A 9 -11.21 3.07 -0.13
CA LYS A 9 -12.62 2.71 -0.24
C LYS A 9 -12.96 2.44 -1.71
N PHE A 10 -13.11 1.18 -2.08
CA PHE A 10 -13.67 0.79 -3.37
C PHE A 10 -15.19 0.71 -3.27
N ALA A 11 -15.92 1.56 -4.00
CA ALA A 11 -17.38 1.53 -4.00
C ALA A 11 -17.94 0.24 -4.63
N ASN A 12 -17.26 -0.26 -5.67
CA ASN A 12 -17.57 -1.49 -6.36
C ASN A 12 -16.26 -2.27 -6.53
N ALA A 13 -16.15 -3.45 -5.91
CA ALA A 13 -15.00 -4.33 -6.04
C ALA A 13 -15.44 -5.79 -5.98
N ASP A 14 -14.89 -6.60 -6.89
CA ASP A 14 -14.96 -8.06 -6.83
C ASP A 14 -13.52 -8.59 -6.74
N ILE A 15 -13.24 -9.39 -5.70
CA ILE A 15 -11.89 -9.83 -5.35
C ILE A 15 -11.91 -11.33 -5.12
N THR A 16 -11.40 -12.07 -6.11
CA THR A 16 -11.30 -13.54 -6.07
C THR A 16 -9.86 -13.97 -5.85
N GLY A 17 -9.64 -14.89 -4.91
CA GLY A 17 -8.35 -15.56 -4.69
C GLY A 17 -8.45 -17.05 -4.99
N LYS A 18 -7.49 -17.60 -5.74
CA LYS A 18 -7.36 -19.05 -5.98
C LYS A 18 -6.01 -19.53 -5.45
N ILE A 19 -6.02 -20.66 -4.77
CA ILE A 19 -4.79 -21.30 -4.28
C ILE A 19 -4.37 -22.33 -5.33
N CYS A 20 -3.16 -22.15 -5.88
CA CYS A 20 -2.63 -23.03 -6.92
C CYS A 20 -1.70 -24.08 -6.30
N LYS A 21 -2.02 -25.36 -6.47
CA LYS A 21 -1.12 -26.47 -6.13
C LYS A 21 -0.04 -26.58 -7.20
N THR A 22 1.22 -26.69 -6.78
CA THR A 22 2.38 -26.86 -7.67
C THR A 22 3.31 -27.95 -7.14
N ASN A 23 4.26 -28.40 -7.95
CA ASN A 23 5.26 -29.41 -7.59
C ASN A 23 6.50 -28.78 -6.91
N LEU A 24 6.28 -27.78 -6.08
CA LEU A 24 7.30 -27.10 -5.28
C LEU A 24 7.12 -27.45 -3.80
N ALA A 25 8.11 -27.12 -2.97
CA ALA A 25 7.99 -27.24 -1.52
C ALA A 25 6.77 -26.46 -1.00
N SER A 26 6.06 -27.02 -0.01
CA SER A 26 4.84 -26.41 0.51
C SER A 26 5.13 -25.08 1.20
N ASN A 27 4.53 -24.01 0.68
CA ASN A 27 4.57 -22.71 1.34
C ASN A 27 3.73 -22.73 2.61
N THR A 28 4.19 -22.01 3.64
CA THR A 28 3.50 -21.86 4.93
C THR A 28 3.34 -20.37 5.27
N ALA A 29 2.79 -20.10 6.45
CA ALA A 29 2.65 -18.76 6.99
C ALA A 29 3.99 -18.01 7.01
N PHE A 30 3.96 -16.75 6.58
CA PHE A 30 5.04 -15.79 6.78
C PHE A 30 4.46 -14.52 7.43
N ARG A 31 5.31 -13.69 8.04
CA ARG A 31 4.88 -12.47 8.75
C ARG A 31 3.94 -11.62 7.88
N GLY A 32 2.71 -11.42 8.36
CA GLY A 32 1.64 -10.71 7.65
C GLY A 32 0.58 -11.59 6.98
N PHE A 33 0.80 -12.92 6.90
CA PHE A 33 -0.21 -13.93 6.58
C PHE A 33 -1.06 -13.65 5.32
N GLY A 34 -0.40 -13.30 4.20
CA GLY A 34 -1.10 -13.00 2.95
C GLY A 34 -1.50 -11.53 2.78
N GLY A 35 -1.52 -10.75 3.88
CA GLY A 35 -1.85 -9.33 3.86
C GLY A 35 -0.86 -8.49 3.03
N PRO A 36 0.47 -8.60 3.23
CA PRO A 36 1.45 -7.88 2.44
C PRO A 36 1.31 -8.10 0.94
N GLN A 37 1.03 -9.33 0.51
CA GLN A 37 0.84 -9.67 -0.89
C GLN A 37 -0.39 -8.97 -1.49
N GLY A 38 -1.51 -8.94 -0.75
CA GLY A 38 -2.73 -8.24 -1.18
C GLY A 38 -2.57 -6.72 -1.21
N MET A 39 -2.01 -6.12 -0.15
CA MET A 39 -1.79 -4.68 -0.06
C MET A 39 -0.83 -4.17 -1.14
N PHE A 40 0.22 -4.94 -1.46
CA PHE A 40 1.14 -4.59 -2.54
C PHE A 40 0.44 -4.51 -3.90
N GLY A 41 -0.44 -5.47 -4.22
CA GLY A 41 -1.23 -5.42 -5.45
C GLY A 41 -2.06 -4.15 -5.56
N THR A 42 -2.71 -3.76 -4.47
CA THR A 42 -3.56 -2.57 -4.41
C THR A 42 -2.79 -1.27 -4.50
N GLU A 43 -1.62 -1.17 -3.87
CA GLU A 43 -0.75 -0.01 -4.02
C GLU A 43 -0.27 0.17 -5.46
N ILE A 44 0.02 -0.93 -6.18
CA ILE A 44 0.36 -0.85 -7.60
C ILE A 44 -0.82 -0.36 -8.44
N MET A 45 -2.04 -0.86 -8.15
CA MET A 45 -3.25 -0.39 -8.83
C MET A 45 -3.48 1.11 -8.59
N VAL A 46 -3.42 1.56 -7.34
CA VAL A 46 -3.62 2.98 -6.99
C VAL A 46 -2.52 3.85 -7.58
N LYS A 47 -1.26 3.41 -7.60
CA LYS A 47 -0.18 4.14 -8.26
C LYS A 47 -0.47 4.34 -9.75
N HIS A 48 -0.88 3.28 -10.44
CA HIS A 48 -1.21 3.35 -11.87
C HIS A 48 -2.44 4.20 -12.15
N VAL A 49 -3.43 4.13 -11.24
CA VAL A 49 -4.59 5.03 -11.27
C VAL A 49 -4.14 6.47 -11.06
N ALA A 50 -3.28 6.80 -10.09
CA ALA A 50 -2.83 8.16 -9.79
C ALA A 50 -1.98 8.81 -10.89
N GLU A 51 -1.36 8.01 -11.77
CA GLU A 51 -0.80 8.47 -13.04
C GLU A 51 -1.90 8.99 -14.00
N ASN A 52 -3.18 8.77 -13.68
CA ASN A 52 -4.40 9.35 -14.28
C ASN A 52 -5.26 10.10 -13.22
N PRO A 53 -5.88 11.26 -13.51
CA PRO A 53 -6.32 12.19 -12.46
C PRO A 53 -7.71 11.88 -11.86
N PHE A 54 -7.97 10.65 -11.40
CA PHE A 54 -9.18 10.33 -10.65
C PHE A 54 -8.85 10.12 -9.17
N GLY A 55 -9.01 11.19 -8.40
CA GLY A 55 -8.73 11.22 -6.97
C GLY A 55 -9.59 10.23 -6.19
N MET A 56 -8.95 9.29 -5.50
CA MET A 56 -9.60 8.40 -4.55
C MET A 56 -9.53 8.97 -3.14
N HIS A 57 -10.68 9.23 -2.52
CA HIS A 57 -10.76 9.73 -1.15
C HIS A 57 -10.57 8.61 -0.12
N LEU A 58 -9.59 8.80 0.78
CA LEU A 58 -9.38 7.94 1.94
C LEU A 58 -10.40 8.31 3.04
N ASN A 59 -11.26 7.37 3.42
CA ASN A 59 -12.22 7.55 4.52
C ASN A 59 -12.04 6.43 5.56
N GLN A 60 -11.29 6.72 6.64
CA GLN A 60 -11.40 6.13 7.98
C GLN A 60 -10.43 6.84 8.96
N CYS A 61 -10.99 7.39 10.05
CA CYS A 61 -10.35 8.31 11.00
C CYS A 61 -9.31 7.63 11.91
N ASN A 62 -8.08 7.51 11.42
CA ASN A 62 -6.80 7.54 12.17
C ASN A 62 -5.62 7.50 11.19
N VAL A 63 -5.82 6.88 10.02
CA VAL A 63 -4.82 6.84 8.93
C VAL A 63 -4.46 8.25 8.45
N LYS A 64 -5.43 9.17 8.41
CA LYS A 64 -5.20 10.58 8.06
C LYS A 64 -4.20 11.24 9.00
N ARG A 65 -4.36 11.04 10.31
CA ARG A 65 -3.44 11.58 11.31
C ARG A 65 -2.03 11.02 11.12
N THR A 66 -1.89 9.70 11.01
CA THR A 66 -0.58 9.08 10.81
C THR A 66 0.05 9.48 9.48
N TRP A 67 -0.76 9.72 8.44
CA TRP A 67 -0.31 10.24 7.16
C TRP A 67 0.23 11.66 7.29
N ASP A 68 -0.54 12.56 7.91
CA ASP A 68 -0.18 13.96 8.11
C ASP A 68 1.08 14.07 8.99
N GLU A 69 1.13 13.34 10.12
CA GLU A 69 2.29 13.30 11.01
C GLU A 69 3.52 12.72 10.31
N CYS A 70 3.39 11.65 9.52
CA CYS A 70 4.51 11.08 8.79
C CYS A 70 5.01 12.03 7.70
N ARG A 71 4.11 12.71 6.98
CA ARG A 71 4.46 13.71 5.96
C ARG A 71 5.22 14.88 6.58
N MET A 72 4.73 15.40 7.70
CA MET A 72 5.36 16.49 8.45
C MET A 72 6.72 16.07 9.01
N ASN A 73 6.77 15.00 9.79
CA ASN A 73 7.99 14.58 10.50
C ASN A 73 9.12 14.13 9.57
N SER A 74 8.79 13.75 8.33
CA SER A 74 9.76 13.33 7.32
C SER A 74 10.22 14.44 6.38
N ASP A 75 9.75 15.68 6.57
CA ASP A 75 9.92 16.81 5.64
C ASP A 75 9.60 16.43 4.19
N TYR A 76 8.51 15.69 4.00
CA TYR A 76 8.25 15.02 2.72
C TYR A 76 8.23 16.00 1.54
N ASP A 77 7.55 17.14 1.70
CA ASP A 77 7.38 18.12 0.64
C ASP A 77 8.70 18.79 0.23
N ARG A 78 9.51 19.19 1.22
CA ARG A 78 10.87 19.71 1.00
C ARG A 78 11.74 18.69 0.26
N ARG A 79 11.72 17.43 0.70
CA ARG A 79 12.51 16.35 0.08
C ARG A 79 12.02 15.98 -1.31
N LEU A 80 10.72 16.12 -1.59
CA LEU A 80 10.15 15.94 -2.92
C LEU A 80 10.71 16.98 -3.89
N GLU A 81 10.80 18.25 -3.48
CA GLU A 81 11.44 19.31 -4.27
C GLU A 81 12.93 19.05 -4.50
N GLU A 82 13.65 18.59 -3.48
CA GLU A 82 15.06 18.19 -3.60
C GLU A 82 15.26 17.03 -4.59
N VAL A 83 14.37 16.02 -4.54
CA VAL A 83 14.37 14.90 -5.48
C VAL A 83 14.12 15.38 -6.91
N ASN A 84 13.15 16.28 -7.11
CA ASN A 84 12.85 16.85 -8.41
C ASN A 84 14.05 17.65 -8.97
N THR A 85 14.63 18.51 -8.14
CA THR A 85 15.82 19.31 -8.49
C THR A 85 17.00 18.41 -8.83
N PHE A 86 17.27 17.38 -8.01
CA PHE A 86 18.31 16.40 -8.28
C PHE A 86 18.06 15.68 -9.62
N ASN A 87 16.83 15.26 -9.89
CA ASN A 87 16.47 14.56 -11.11
C ASN A 87 16.57 15.42 -12.36
N GLN A 88 16.33 16.74 -12.27
CA GLN A 88 16.54 17.68 -13.39
C GLN A 88 18.03 17.84 -13.71
N ASN A 89 18.88 17.90 -12.68
CA ASN A 89 20.32 18.15 -12.83
C ASN A 89 21.16 16.89 -13.10
N ASN A 90 20.59 15.69 -13.00
CA ASN A 90 21.32 14.43 -13.16
C ASN A 90 20.71 13.56 -14.25
N LYS A 91 21.42 13.39 -15.38
CA LYS A 91 20.95 12.58 -16.51
C LYS A 91 20.93 11.08 -16.20
N PHE A 92 21.99 10.57 -15.58
CA PHE A 92 22.24 9.13 -15.41
C PHE A 92 21.95 8.59 -14.00
N ARG A 93 21.64 9.47 -13.05
CA ARG A 93 21.27 9.08 -11.69
C ARG A 93 19.97 9.78 -11.31
N LYS A 94 19.00 9.01 -10.84
CA LYS A 94 17.73 9.53 -10.36
C LYS A 94 17.52 9.15 -8.89
N ARG A 95 16.69 9.93 -8.21
CA ARG A 95 16.18 9.67 -6.86
C ARG A 95 14.66 9.54 -6.93
N GLY A 96 14.09 8.81 -5.98
CA GLY A 96 12.65 8.67 -5.82
C GLY A 96 12.28 8.74 -4.34
N ILE A 97 11.09 9.23 -4.06
CA ILE A 97 10.49 9.26 -2.74
C ILE A 97 9.00 8.91 -2.88
N TYR A 98 8.45 8.17 -1.93
CA TYR A 98 7.06 7.75 -1.94
C TYR A 98 6.55 7.62 -0.51
N LEU A 99 5.27 7.93 -0.29
CA LEU A 99 4.59 7.78 0.99
C LEU A 99 3.45 6.75 0.80
N THR A 100 3.51 5.65 1.53
CA THR A 100 2.54 4.54 1.44
C THR A 100 1.68 4.49 2.71
N PRO A 101 0.35 4.60 2.61
CA PRO A 101 -0.52 4.35 3.75
C PRO A 101 -0.73 2.84 3.94
N THR A 102 -0.94 2.38 5.18
CA THR A 102 -1.27 0.97 5.43
C THR A 102 -2.32 0.81 6.53
N ARG A 103 -3.24 -0.14 6.36
CA ARG A 103 -4.16 -0.62 7.40
C ARG A 103 -4.08 -2.13 7.48
N PHE A 104 -3.73 -2.63 8.66
CA PHE A 104 -3.64 -4.06 8.93
C PHE A 104 -4.65 -4.45 10.02
N GLY A 105 -5.61 -5.29 9.67
CA GLY A 105 -6.59 -5.81 10.63
C GLY A 105 -5.95 -6.83 11.55
N ILE A 106 -6.15 -6.68 12.86
CA ILE A 106 -5.67 -7.64 13.87
C ILE A 106 -6.87 -8.51 14.27
N GLY A 107 -6.77 -9.82 14.02
CA GLY A 107 -7.77 -10.79 14.38
C GLY A 107 -7.60 -12.11 13.64
N PHE A 108 -7.98 -13.20 14.26
CA PHE A 108 -8.01 -14.53 13.67
C PHE A 108 -9.35 -14.80 12.99
N GLY A 109 -9.32 -15.41 11.81
CA GLY A 109 -10.54 -15.82 11.10
C GLY A 109 -11.27 -17.00 11.77
N LEU A 110 -10.60 -17.71 12.68
CA LEU A 110 -11.17 -18.76 13.52
C LEU A 110 -11.60 -18.17 14.86
N LYS A 111 -12.90 -18.24 15.17
CA LYS A 111 -13.45 -17.73 16.44
C LYS A 111 -12.76 -18.34 17.67
N GLN A 112 -12.21 -19.55 17.57
CA GLN A 112 -11.52 -20.20 18.69
C GLN A 112 -10.11 -19.63 18.98
N LEU A 113 -9.56 -18.79 18.10
CA LEU A 113 -8.21 -18.25 18.25
C LEU A 113 -8.21 -16.75 18.65
N ASN A 114 -9.41 -16.14 18.79
CA ASN A 114 -9.57 -14.74 19.21
C ASN A 114 -9.79 -14.62 20.71
#